data_AF-A0A975NDD9-F1
#
_entry.id   AF-A0A975NDD9-F1
#
_cell.length_a   1.000
_cell.length_b   1.000
_cell.length_c   1.000
_cell.angle_alpha   90.00
_cell.angle_beta   90.00
_cell.angle_gamma   90.00
#
_symmetry.space_group_name_H-M   'P 1'
#
loop_
_entity.id
_entity.type
_entity.pdbx_description
1 polymer ?
#
loop_
_entity_poly.entity_id
_entity_poly.type
_entity_poly.pdbx_seq_one_letter_code
_entity_poly.pdbx_strand_id
1 'polypeptide(L)'
;MEPLQPAADGENPCQVCGACCAYSSNWPRFTTEDDAALDLIPEKFVNEKLSGMRCDGDRCCALSGRIGVATACGIYQVRPEVCRTCMPGDVECDMARKRHGLPALPRPGAPPS
;
A
#
# COMPACT_ATOMS: atom_id res chain seq x y z
N MET A 1 -25.53 4.11 28.81
CA MET A 1 -26.09 4.35 27.47
C MET A 1 -24.90 4.71 26.60
N GLU A 2 -24.47 3.70 25.83
CA GLU A 2 -23.26 3.53 25.01
C GLU A 2 -22.34 4.76 24.80
N PRO A 3 -21.02 4.62 25.03
CA PRO A 3 -20.06 5.56 24.48
C PRO A 3 -20.13 5.45 22.95
N LEU A 4 -20.32 6.60 22.32
CA LEU A 4 -20.29 6.78 20.87
C LEU A 4 -18.94 6.24 20.36
N GLN A 5 -18.95 5.02 19.82
CA GLN A 5 -17.83 4.46 19.09
C GLN A 5 -17.66 5.33 17.83
N PRO A 6 -16.52 6.01 17.62
CA PRO A 6 -16.24 6.54 16.31
C PRO A 6 -16.02 5.32 15.41
N ALA A 7 -16.91 5.16 14.44
CA ALA A 7 -16.75 4.21 13.36
C ALA A 7 -15.39 4.45 12.69
N ALA A 8 -14.40 3.64 13.06
CA ALA A 8 -13.24 3.35 12.22
C ALA A 8 -13.39 1.98 11.55
N ASP A 9 -14.63 1.46 11.54
CA ASP A 9 -15.03 0.24 10.84
C ASP A 9 -15.47 0.60 9.41
N GLY A 10 -14.54 0.49 8.46
CA GLY A 10 -14.90 0.32 7.04
C GLY A 10 -14.02 1.05 6.02
N GLU A 11 -13.25 2.06 6.42
CA GLU A 11 -12.35 2.74 5.50
C GLU A 11 -11.01 2.01 5.46
N ASN A 12 -10.68 1.42 4.30
CA ASN A 12 -9.38 0.80 4.11
C ASN A 12 -8.29 1.83 4.45
N PRO A 13 -7.48 1.65 5.52
CA PRO A 13 -6.52 2.65 5.93
C PRO A 13 -5.47 2.92 4.84
N CYS A 14 -5.26 1.93 3.96
CA CYS A 14 -4.43 2.05 2.77
C CYS A 14 -5.00 3.04 1.75
N GLN A 15 -6.33 3.16 1.64
CA GLN A 15 -6.97 4.14 0.76
C GLN A 15 -6.87 5.57 1.32
N VAL A 16 -6.78 5.77 2.62
CA VAL A 16 -6.58 7.14 3.16
C VAL A 16 -5.11 7.54 3.20
N CYS A 17 -4.18 6.60 3.44
CA CYS A 17 -2.76 6.94 3.55
C CYS A 17 -1.96 6.84 2.25
N GLY A 18 -2.10 5.76 1.48
CA GLY A 18 -1.24 5.45 0.33
C GLY A 18 0.27 5.38 0.61
N ALA A 19 0.70 5.45 1.87
CA ALA A 19 2.10 5.69 2.26
C ALA A 19 3.06 4.62 1.72
N CYS A 20 2.69 3.34 1.80
CA CYS A 20 3.52 2.23 1.32
C CYS A 20 3.76 2.30 -0.20
N CYS A 21 2.77 2.79 -0.96
CA CYS A 21 2.87 2.95 -2.41
C CYS A 21 3.64 4.20 -2.83
N ALA A 22 3.95 5.11 -1.89
CA ALA A 22 4.77 6.29 -2.10
C ALA A 22 6.02 6.31 -1.20
N TYR A 23 6.47 5.15 -0.74
CA TYR A 23 7.57 5.06 0.19
C TYR A 23 8.94 5.17 -0.48
N SER A 24 9.11 4.49 -1.61
CA SER A 24 10.37 4.44 -2.34
C SER A 24 10.13 4.07 -3.80
N SER A 25 10.93 4.64 -4.70
CA SER A 25 10.98 4.26 -6.12
C SER A 25 11.26 2.79 -6.37
N ASN A 26 11.88 2.12 -5.40
CA ASN A 26 12.33 0.75 -5.46
C ASN A 26 11.32 -0.25 -4.84
N TRP A 27 10.17 0.26 -4.39
CA TRP A 27 9.10 -0.49 -3.73
C TRP A 27 7.76 -0.11 -4.37
N PRO A 28 6.86 -1.06 -4.71
CA PRO A 28 6.93 -2.52 -4.51
C PRO A 28 7.81 -3.25 -5.55
N ARG A 29 8.59 -4.24 -5.10
CA ARG A 29 9.50 -5.05 -5.94
C ARG A 29 8.96 -6.47 -6.09
N PHE A 30 9.07 -7.05 -7.28
CA PHE A 30 8.72 -8.46 -7.51
C PHE A 30 9.85 -9.32 -6.97
N THR A 31 9.54 -10.21 -6.03
CA THR A 31 10.56 -11.06 -5.37
C THR A 31 10.29 -12.53 -5.54
N THR A 32 9.04 -12.96 -5.41
CA THR A 32 8.67 -14.38 -5.27
C THR A 32 7.47 -14.79 -6.13
N GLU A 33 6.98 -13.90 -6.99
CA GLU A 33 5.78 -14.12 -7.77
C GLU A 33 6.07 -14.85 -9.08
N ASP A 34 5.15 -15.73 -9.48
CA ASP A 34 5.20 -16.37 -10.80
C ASP A 34 5.03 -15.34 -11.92
N ASP A 35 5.78 -15.53 -13.02
CA ASP A 35 5.71 -14.66 -14.20
C ASP A 35 4.27 -14.52 -14.73
N ALA A 36 3.45 -15.58 -14.64
CA ALA A 36 2.05 -15.55 -15.05
C ALA A 36 1.18 -14.60 -14.21
N ALA A 37 1.52 -14.39 -12.93
CA ALA A 37 0.83 -13.41 -12.09
C ALA A 37 1.30 -11.98 -12.42
N LEU A 38 2.58 -11.82 -12.75
CA LEU A 38 3.15 -10.54 -13.19
C LEU A 38 2.62 -10.12 -14.57
N ASP A 39 2.37 -11.07 -15.47
CA ASP A 39 1.75 -10.84 -16.79
C ASP A 39 0.31 -10.29 -16.71
N LEU A 40 -0.39 -10.49 -15.58
CA LEU A 40 -1.70 -9.86 -15.35
C LEU A 40 -1.58 -8.36 -15.08
N ILE A 41 -0.40 -7.88 -14.70
CA ILE A 41 -0.14 -6.46 -14.46
C ILE A 41 0.12 -5.79 -15.81
N PRO A 42 -0.62 -4.73 -16.17
CA PRO A 42 -0.37 -4.02 -17.41
C PRO A 42 1.07 -3.49 -17.46
N GLU A 43 1.80 -3.77 -18.54
CA GLU A 43 3.22 -3.40 -18.71
C GLU A 43 3.49 -1.91 -18.46
N LYS A 44 2.51 -1.03 -18.74
CA LYS A 44 2.58 0.42 -18.45
C LYS A 44 2.83 0.75 -16.96
N PHE A 45 2.51 -0.18 -16.06
CA PHE A 45 2.71 -0.07 -14.62
C PHE A 45 3.88 -0.89 -14.11
N VAL A 46 4.60 -1.60 -15.00
CA VAL A 46 5.80 -2.38 -14.67
C VAL A 46 7.04 -1.56 -15.06
N ASN A 47 8.11 -1.65 -14.28
CA ASN A 47 9.36 -0.98 -14.62
C ASN A 47 10.05 -1.64 -15.83
N GLU A 48 10.96 -0.92 -16.49
CA GLU A 48 11.68 -1.44 -17.68
C GLU A 48 12.52 -2.70 -17.40
N LYS A 49 12.80 -2.99 -16.12
CA LYS A 49 13.58 -4.14 -15.68
C LYS A 49 12.73 -5.35 -15.32
N LEU A 50 11.39 -5.26 -15.45
CA LEU A 50 10.43 -6.28 -15.02
C LEU A 50 10.67 -6.79 -13.59
N SER A 51 11.25 -5.94 -12.75
CA SER A 51 11.69 -6.31 -11.39
C SER A 51 10.75 -5.74 -10.32
N GLY A 52 9.73 -5.01 -10.72
CA GLY A 52 8.80 -4.35 -9.81
C GLY A 52 7.88 -3.39 -10.55
N MET A 53 7.05 -2.72 -9.75
CA MET A 53 6.16 -1.68 -10.25
C MET A 53 6.95 -0.48 -10.76
N ARG A 54 6.40 0.19 -11.77
CA ARG A 54 6.86 1.48 -12.24
C ARG A 54 6.55 2.54 -11.19
N CYS A 55 7.57 3.27 -10.78
CA CYS A 55 7.44 4.41 -9.88
C CYS A 55 7.92 5.68 -10.58
N ASP A 56 7.20 6.77 -10.36
CA ASP A 56 7.57 8.13 -10.75
C ASP A 56 8.12 8.85 -9.50
N GLY A 57 9.46 8.95 -9.42
CA GLY A 57 10.14 9.27 -8.17
C GLY A 57 9.82 8.22 -7.10
N ASP A 58 9.39 8.64 -5.92
CA ASP A 58 9.04 7.73 -4.82
C ASP A 58 7.62 7.15 -4.90
N ARG A 59 6.84 7.48 -5.95
CA ARG A 59 5.42 7.16 -6.05
C ARG A 59 5.13 6.11 -7.12
N CYS A 60 4.43 5.04 -6.75
CA CYS A 60 3.93 4.05 -7.70
C CYS A 60 2.98 4.67 -8.74
N CYS A 61 3.23 4.41 -10.03
CA CYS A 61 2.42 4.95 -11.14
C CYS A 61 0.97 4.45 -11.13
N ALA A 62 0.70 3.28 -10.54
CA ALA A 62 -0.66 2.77 -10.40
C ALA A 62 -1.44 3.40 -9.24
N LEU A 63 -0.78 4.17 -8.37
CA LEU A 63 -1.43 4.85 -7.25
C LEU A 63 -2.07 6.16 -7.72
N SER A 64 -3.39 6.23 -7.67
CA SER A 64 -4.17 7.44 -7.91
C SER A 64 -4.49 8.15 -6.59
N GLY A 65 -4.63 9.47 -6.61
CA GLY A 65 -4.99 10.29 -5.44
C GLY A 65 -3.82 11.02 -4.77
N ARG A 66 -3.95 11.37 -3.49
CA ARG A 66 -2.95 12.10 -2.71
C ARG A 66 -2.69 11.39 -1.37
N ILE A 67 -1.41 11.15 -1.10
CA ILE A 67 -0.90 10.54 0.14
C ILE A 67 -1.42 11.30 1.36
N GLY A 68 -1.93 10.55 2.35
CA GLY A 68 -2.50 11.11 3.58
C GLY A 68 -3.86 11.80 3.43
N VAL A 69 -4.48 11.77 2.24
CA VAL A 69 -5.81 12.34 2.00
C VAL A 69 -6.76 11.26 1.49
N ALA A 70 -6.56 10.81 0.25
CA ALA A 70 -7.39 9.81 -0.40
C ALA A 70 -6.62 9.26 -1.59
N THR A 71 -6.49 7.95 -1.64
CA THR A 71 -5.68 7.19 -2.59
C THR A 71 -6.40 5.91 -2.99
N ALA A 72 -6.12 5.46 -4.21
CA ALA A 72 -6.66 4.22 -4.74
C ALA A 72 -5.63 3.56 -5.66
N CYS A 73 -5.52 2.24 -5.57
CA CYS A 73 -4.70 1.48 -6.50
C CYS A 73 -5.50 1.20 -7.78
N GLY A 74 -5.05 1.71 -8.93
CA GLY A 74 -5.69 1.47 -10.22
C GLY A 74 -5.62 0.01 -10.69
N ILE A 75 -4.75 -0.80 -10.08
CA ILE A 75 -4.59 -2.22 -10.37
C ILE A 75 -4.94 -3.12 -9.17
N TYR A 76 -5.83 -2.68 -8.27
CA TYR A 76 -6.10 -3.36 -7.00
C TYR A 76 -6.32 -4.89 -7.13
N GLN A 77 -7.00 -5.32 -8.19
CA GLN A 77 -7.30 -6.74 -8.47
C GLN A 77 -6.06 -7.54 -8.87
N VAL A 78 -5.20 -6.96 -9.69
CA VAL A 78 -3.97 -7.59 -10.20
C VAL A 78 -2.73 -7.09 -9.44
N ARG A 79 -2.91 -6.64 -8.19
CA ARG A 79 -1.78 -6.18 -7.37
C ARG A 79 -0.76 -7.30 -7.22
N PRO A 80 0.55 -6.95 -7.28
CA PRO A 80 1.58 -7.92 -6.97
C PRO A 80 1.47 -8.40 -5.53
N GLU A 81 1.90 -9.62 -5.27
CA GLU A 81 1.91 -10.30 -3.99
C GLU A 81 2.59 -9.47 -2.91
N VAL A 82 3.70 -8.78 -3.21
CA VAL A 82 4.33 -7.85 -2.25
C VAL A 82 3.38 -6.76 -1.74
N CYS A 83 2.44 -6.31 -2.57
CA CYS A 83 1.39 -5.35 -2.19
C CYS A 83 0.22 -6.03 -1.45
N ARG A 84 0.05 -7.34 -1.61
CA ARG A 84 -0.99 -8.14 -0.93
C ARG A 84 -0.52 -8.61 0.45
N THR A 85 0.77 -8.91 0.61
CA THR A 85 1.39 -9.35 1.86
C THR A 85 1.65 -8.20 2.82
N CYS A 86 1.85 -6.98 2.32
CA CYS A 86 1.94 -5.78 3.15
C CYS A 86 0.57 -5.47 3.80
N MET A 87 0.42 -5.76 5.09
CA MET A 87 -0.83 -5.45 5.81
C MET A 87 -0.76 -4.09 6.50
N PRO A 88 -1.90 -3.40 6.64
CA PRO A 88 -1.96 -2.15 7.38
C PRO A 88 -1.59 -2.34 8.85
N GLY A 89 -0.58 -1.61 9.31
CA GLY A 89 -0.08 -1.69 10.69
C GLY A 89 1.15 -2.57 10.88
N ASP A 90 1.64 -3.25 9.84
CA ASP A 90 2.94 -3.91 9.89
C ASP A 90 4.10 -2.92 10.04
N VAL A 91 5.27 -3.45 10.38
CA VAL A 91 6.49 -2.66 10.57
C VAL A 91 6.83 -1.85 9.31
N GLU A 92 6.73 -2.47 8.13
CA GLU A 92 6.95 -1.78 6.85
C GLU A 92 5.91 -0.68 6.60
N CYS A 93 4.65 -0.92 6.96
CA CYS A 93 3.59 0.09 6.84
C CYS A 93 3.86 1.28 7.77
N ASP A 94 4.22 1.02 9.03
CA ASP A 94 4.54 2.06 10.01
C ASP A 94 5.77 2.88 9.59
N MET A 95 6.81 2.22 9.09
CA MET A 95 8.00 2.89 8.54
C MET A 95 7.64 3.83 7.39
N ALA A 96 6.80 3.37 6.46
CA ALA A 96 6.33 4.19 5.37
C ALA A 96 5.50 5.39 5.86
N ARG A 97 4.58 5.15 6.80
CA ARG A 97 3.74 6.20 7.39
C ARG A 97 4.58 7.24 8.13
N LYS A 98 5.57 6.83 8.92
CA LYS A 98 6.52 7.73 9.61
C LYS A 98 7.26 8.63 8.64
N ARG A 99 7.72 8.09 7.50
CA ARG A 99 8.39 8.89 6.46
C ARG A 99 7.50 10.00 5.89
N HIS A 100 6.19 9.75 5.84
CA HIS A 100 5.18 10.71 5.38
C HIS A 100 4.57 11.54 6.52
N GLY A 101 5.04 11.41 7.76
CA GLY A 101 4.51 12.12 8.92
C GLY A 101 3.11 11.65 9.37
N LEU A 102 2.70 10.44 8.97
CA LEU A 102 1.40 9.87 9.33
C LEU A 102 1.50 9.05 10.62
N PRO A 103 0.44 9.05 11.47
CA PRO A 103 0.43 8.28 12.71
C PRO A 103 0.43 6.78 12.44
N ALA A 104 0.99 5.97 13.35
CA ALA A 104 0.95 4.51 13.26
C ALA A 104 -0.50 3.98 13.20
N LEU A 105 -0.72 2.88 12.51
CA LEU A 105 -2.02 2.19 12.55
C LEU A 105 -2.07 1.20 13.70
N PRO A 106 -3.22 1.03 14.36
CA PRO A 106 -3.42 -0.08 15.28
C PRO A 106 -3.34 -1.39 14.47
N ARG A 107 -2.46 -2.31 14.89
CA ARG A 107 -2.40 -3.63 14.24
C ARG A 107 -3.73 -4.34 14.43
N PRO A 108 -4.36 -4.85 13.35
CA PRO A 108 -5.55 -5.69 13.51
C PRO A 108 -5.15 -6.94 14.32
N GLY A 109 -5.71 -7.09 15.53
CA GLY A 109 -5.45 -8.22 16.43
C GLY A 109 -4.45 -7.99 17.57
N ALA A 110 -3.96 -6.76 17.80
CA ALA A 110 -3.27 -6.47 19.06
C ALA A 110 -4.31 -6.40 20.20
N PRO A 111 -4.20 -7.21 21.29
CA PRO A 111 -5.12 -7.10 22.41
C PRO A 111 -4.95 -5.70 23.06
N PRO A 112 -6.04 -5.07 23.52
CA PRO A 112 -5.92 -3.87 24.35
C PRO A 112 -5.17 -4.26 25.63
N SER A 113 -4.19 -3.42 26.02
CA SER A 113 -3.43 -3.57 27.27
C SER A 113 -4.29 -3.40 28.50
#